data_AF-A0A2E0NFM6-F1
#
_entry.id   AF-A0A2E0NFM6-F1
#
_cell.length_a   1.000
_cell.length_b   1.000
_cell.length_c   1.000
_cell.angle_alpha   90.00
_cell.angle_beta   90.00
_cell.angle_gamma   90.00
#
_symmetry.space_group_name_H-M   'P 1'
#
loop_
_entity.id
_entity.type
_entity.pdbx_description
1 polymer ?
#
loop_
_entity_poly.entity_id
_entity_poly.type
_entity_poly.pdbx_seq_one_letter_code
_entity_poly.pdbx_strand_id
1 'polypeptide(L)'
;MSDEQKSTNKGNPSLEKANMQDTDMQDIHAQLMREKEEPHEGFSPIPIFLLFAFAALCFWGGVYFAEYSQEFRWDVYDPEADLASAAAPRPEKPLAEIGAKIYRAQCIACHQASGLGAPGAFPPLVASQWVLGSEERLARILINGLKGPVLVNGMTYNGNMPAFGPEGLNLKPKQIAAVLSYIRQEWGNDAPEVSVEAMGAYIDDYGARGPQWTAEELLAEFPMEPTVKFDAPIQ
;
A
#
# COMPACT_ATOMS: atom_id res chain seq x y z
N MET A 1 -44.10 -40.66 107.48
CA MET A 1 -44.17 -41.18 106.11
C MET A 1 -44.78 -40.07 105.28
N SER A 2 -43.91 -39.29 104.63
CA SER A 2 -44.25 -38.12 103.83
C SER A 2 -43.29 -38.12 102.65
N ASP A 3 -43.90 -38.21 101.46
CA ASP A 3 -43.48 -37.94 100.09
C ASP A 3 -42.05 -37.46 99.82
N GLU A 4 -41.37 -38.16 98.89
CA GLU A 4 -40.12 -37.73 98.28
C GLU A 4 -40.33 -37.55 96.76
N GLN A 5 -40.53 -36.30 96.32
CA GLN A 5 -40.48 -35.89 94.92
C GLN A 5 -39.02 -35.86 94.46
N LYS A 6 -38.60 -36.81 93.62
CA LYS A 6 -37.30 -36.73 92.91
C LYS A 6 -37.50 -36.25 91.47
N SER A 7 -37.04 -35.02 91.27
CA SER A 7 -36.99 -34.22 90.05
C SER A 7 -36.52 -34.98 88.81
N THR A 8 -37.25 -34.79 87.72
CA THR A 8 -36.97 -35.24 86.35
C THR A 8 -35.88 -34.38 85.71
N ASN A 9 -34.80 -35.00 85.22
CA ASN A 9 -33.94 -34.38 84.20
C ASN A 9 -34.08 -35.19 82.90
N LYS A 10 -34.99 -34.76 82.03
CA LYS A 10 -35.14 -35.29 80.66
C LYS A 10 -34.05 -34.64 79.80
N GLY A 11 -33.02 -35.41 79.46
CA GLY A 11 -32.08 -35.03 78.40
C GLY A 11 -32.82 -34.77 77.10
N ASN A 12 -32.50 -33.64 76.47
CA ASN A 12 -33.17 -33.14 75.28
C ASN A 12 -32.71 -33.96 74.05
N PRO A 13 -33.59 -34.71 73.35
CA PRO A 13 -33.22 -35.57 72.21
C PRO A 13 -32.78 -34.78 70.97
N SER A 14 -32.79 -33.44 71.04
CA SER A 14 -32.35 -32.56 69.96
C SER A 14 -30.82 -32.39 69.87
N LEU A 15 -30.05 -32.90 70.84
CA LEU A 15 -28.57 -32.81 70.81
C LEU A 15 -27.88 -34.06 70.22
N GLU A 16 -28.58 -35.20 70.07
CA GLU A 16 -28.04 -36.38 69.38
C GLU A 16 -28.05 -36.24 67.85
N LYS A 17 -28.82 -35.30 67.30
CA LYS A 17 -28.80 -34.99 65.86
C LYS A 17 -27.52 -34.28 65.39
N ALA A 18 -26.56 -34.04 66.28
CA ALA A 18 -25.26 -33.47 65.95
C ALA A 18 -24.11 -34.49 66.03
N ASN A 19 -24.38 -35.77 66.29
CA ASN A 19 -23.36 -36.80 66.40
C ASN A 19 -23.45 -37.77 65.21
N MET A 20 -23.19 -37.25 63.99
CA MET A 20 -22.85 -38.12 62.86
C MET A 20 -21.66 -38.98 63.28
N GLN A 21 -21.85 -40.30 63.33
CA GLN A 21 -20.76 -41.21 63.65
C GLN A 21 -19.77 -41.21 62.47
N ASP A 22 -18.48 -41.45 62.74
CA ASP A 22 -17.42 -41.45 61.70
C ASP A 22 -17.78 -42.32 60.48
N THR A 23 -18.52 -43.41 60.71
CA THR A 23 -19.03 -44.31 59.68
C THR A 23 -20.06 -43.65 58.76
N ASP A 24 -20.96 -42.82 59.31
CA ASP A 24 -21.96 -42.10 58.51
C ASP A 24 -21.29 -41.02 57.64
N MET A 25 -20.25 -40.37 58.17
CA MET A 25 -19.46 -39.40 57.40
C MET A 25 -18.67 -40.08 56.27
N GLN A 26 -18.13 -41.28 56.53
CA GLN A 26 -17.45 -42.10 55.53
C GLN A 26 -18.40 -42.58 54.43
N ASP A 27 -19.62 -42.99 54.79
CA ASP A 27 -20.63 -43.42 53.81
C ASP A 27 -21.11 -42.25 52.95
N ILE A 28 -21.32 -41.06 53.53
CA ILE A 28 -21.65 -39.85 52.78
C ILE A 28 -20.49 -39.45 51.84
N HIS A 29 -19.23 -39.55 52.29
CA HIS A 29 -18.06 -39.32 51.42
C HIS A 29 -17.96 -40.38 50.32
N ALA A 30 -18.21 -41.65 50.62
CA ALA A 30 -18.21 -42.73 49.63
C ALA A 30 -19.36 -42.58 48.61
N GLN A 31 -20.45 -41.93 49.00
CA GLN A 31 -21.59 -41.63 48.14
C GLN A 31 -21.32 -40.39 47.26
N LEU A 32 -20.76 -39.31 47.81
CA LEU A 32 -20.29 -38.15 47.06
C LEU A 32 -19.20 -38.50 46.05
N MET A 33 -18.23 -39.35 46.42
CA MET A 33 -17.15 -39.78 45.53
C MET A 33 -17.61 -40.73 44.41
N ARG A 34 -18.85 -41.26 44.51
CA ARG A 34 -19.48 -42.09 43.47
C ARG A 34 -20.17 -41.25 42.40
N GLU A 35 -20.67 -40.08 42.77
CA GLU A 35 -21.25 -39.12 41.85
C GLU A 35 -20.10 -38.35 41.17
N LYS A 36 -19.85 -38.68 39.91
CA LYS A 36 -18.93 -37.88 39.10
C LYS A 36 -19.56 -36.51 38.94
N GLU A 37 -18.78 -35.47 39.23
CA GLU A 37 -19.12 -34.06 39.02
C GLU A 37 -19.87 -33.88 37.69
N GLU A 38 -21.04 -33.23 37.72
CA GLU A 38 -21.89 -33.06 36.55
C GLU A 38 -21.08 -32.43 35.40
N PRO A 39 -21.22 -32.88 34.14
CA PRO A 39 -20.42 -32.33 33.05
C PRO A 39 -20.73 -30.84 32.89
N HIS A 40 -19.84 -29.99 33.37
CA HIS A 40 -19.96 -28.54 33.21
C HIS A 40 -19.66 -28.20 31.75
N GLU A 41 -20.61 -27.58 31.05
CA GLU A 41 -20.40 -26.97 29.74
C GLU A 41 -19.57 -25.68 29.90
N GLY A 42 -18.31 -25.84 30.30
CA GLY A 42 -17.34 -24.76 30.37
C GLY A 42 -16.73 -24.52 28.99
N PHE A 43 -16.39 -23.26 28.69
CA PHE A 43 -15.56 -22.92 27.55
C PHE A 43 -14.18 -23.59 27.71
N SER A 44 -13.95 -24.73 27.06
CA SER A 44 -12.62 -25.32 26.97
C SER A 44 -11.74 -24.35 26.16
N PRO A 45 -10.69 -23.73 26.75
CA PRO A 45 -9.82 -22.87 25.98
C PRO A 45 -9.23 -23.70 24.84
N ILE A 46 -9.37 -23.20 23.60
CA ILE A 46 -8.90 -23.90 22.40
C ILE A 46 -7.44 -24.27 22.64
N PRO A 47 -7.09 -25.57 22.53
CA PRO A 47 -5.76 -25.99 22.91
C PRO A 47 -4.74 -25.29 22.03
N ILE A 48 -3.71 -24.74 22.68
CA ILE A 48 -2.75 -23.81 22.07
C ILE A 48 -2.10 -24.39 20.81
N PHE A 49 -1.89 -25.71 20.76
CA PHE A 49 -1.33 -26.38 19.58
C PHE A 49 -2.24 -26.28 18.34
N LEU A 50 -3.57 -26.30 18.50
CA LEU A 50 -4.50 -26.12 17.38
C LEU A 50 -4.47 -24.68 16.86
N LEU A 51 -4.28 -23.69 17.74
CA LEU A 51 -4.11 -22.31 17.31
C LEU A 51 -2.83 -22.13 16.49
N PHE A 52 -1.71 -22.74 16.91
CA PHE A 52 -0.48 -22.70 16.13
C PHE A 52 -0.59 -23.47 14.81
N ALA A 53 -1.26 -24.62 14.79
CA ALA A 53 -1.49 -25.38 13.56
C ALA A 53 -2.38 -24.59 12.58
N PHE A 54 -3.45 -23.96 13.06
CA PHE A 54 -4.32 -23.11 12.25
C PHE A 54 -3.58 -21.86 11.75
N ALA A 55 -2.79 -21.20 12.60
CA ALA A 55 -1.97 -20.07 12.20
C ALA A 55 -0.93 -20.46 11.16
N ALA A 56 -0.29 -21.62 11.29
CA ALA A 56 0.66 -22.14 10.30
C ALA A 56 -0.03 -22.45 8.97
N LEU A 57 -1.25 -23.00 8.99
CA LEU A 57 -2.04 -23.27 7.78
C LEU A 57 -2.48 -21.97 7.12
N CYS A 58 -2.95 -20.97 7.87
CA CYS A 58 -3.30 -19.66 7.35
C CYS A 58 -2.08 -18.89 6.84
N PHE A 59 -0.94 -18.99 7.50
CA PHE A 59 0.31 -18.37 7.06
C PHE A 59 0.83 -19.04 5.78
N TRP A 60 0.92 -20.37 5.77
CA TRP A 60 1.35 -21.13 4.60
C TRP A 60 0.36 -20.95 3.44
N GLY A 61 -0.94 -21.02 3.70
CA GLY A 61 -1.99 -20.77 2.73
C GLY A 61 -2.00 -19.33 2.24
N GLY A 62 -1.70 -18.36 3.09
CA GLY A 62 -1.56 -16.95 2.70
C GLY A 62 -0.34 -16.70 1.83
N VAL A 63 0.81 -17.30 2.15
CA VAL A 63 2.03 -17.25 1.33
C VAL A 63 1.80 -17.98 0.01
N TYR A 64 1.25 -19.18 0.05
CA TYR A 64 0.91 -19.96 -1.15
C TYR A 64 -0.11 -19.22 -2.01
N PHE A 65 -1.15 -18.64 -1.43
CA PHE A 65 -2.11 -17.83 -2.17
C PHE A 65 -1.44 -16.58 -2.74
N ALA A 66 -0.60 -15.85 -1.99
CA ALA A 66 0.11 -14.68 -2.51
C ALA A 66 1.04 -15.02 -3.68
N GLU A 67 1.75 -16.14 -3.61
CA GLU A 67 2.69 -16.58 -4.65
C GLU A 67 1.97 -17.21 -5.86
N TYR A 68 0.87 -17.93 -5.67
CA TYR A 68 0.20 -18.72 -6.71
C TYR A 68 -1.17 -18.19 -7.16
N SER A 69 -1.75 -17.17 -6.52
CA SER A 69 -3.04 -16.58 -6.93
C SER A 69 -2.97 -15.73 -8.20
N GLN A 70 -1.77 -15.57 -8.79
CA GLN A 70 -1.54 -14.91 -10.08
C GLN A 70 -2.37 -13.64 -10.22
N GLU A 71 -2.32 -12.77 -9.21
CA GLU A 71 -3.01 -11.47 -9.12
C GLU A 71 -4.39 -11.48 -9.82
N PHE A 72 -5.36 -12.12 -9.19
CA PHE A 72 -6.74 -12.14 -9.65
C PHE A 72 -7.23 -10.72 -10.00
N ARG A 73 -7.40 -10.46 -11.30
CA ARG A 73 -7.83 -9.17 -11.85
C ARG A 73 -9.19 -9.35 -12.51
N TRP A 74 -10.18 -8.65 -12.00
CA TRP A 74 -11.55 -8.68 -12.53
C TRP A 74 -11.66 -8.14 -13.97
N ASP A 75 -10.62 -7.44 -14.45
CA ASP A 75 -10.58 -6.73 -15.73
C ASP A 75 -9.80 -7.46 -16.84
N VAL A 76 -9.30 -8.67 -16.60
CA VAL A 76 -8.54 -9.48 -17.59
C VAL A 76 -9.10 -10.91 -17.65
N TYR A 77 -10.35 -11.07 -18.08
CA TYR A 77 -10.88 -12.38 -18.44
C TYR A 77 -10.59 -12.63 -19.93
N ASP A 78 -9.68 -13.57 -20.20
CA ASP A 78 -9.33 -14.03 -21.55
C ASP A 78 -9.79 -15.50 -21.71
N PRO A 79 -10.84 -15.76 -22.50
CA PRO A 79 -11.37 -17.11 -22.71
C PRO A 79 -10.48 -17.98 -23.61
N GLU A 80 -9.48 -17.40 -24.27
CA GLU A 80 -8.51 -18.09 -25.13
C GLU A 80 -7.16 -18.32 -24.44
N ALA A 81 -6.99 -17.87 -23.18
CA ALA A 81 -5.76 -18.02 -22.44
C ALA A 81 -5.41 -19.50 -22.22
N ASP A 82 -4.29 -19.93 -22.83
CA ASP A 82 -3.73 -21.26 -22.63
C ASP A 82 -3.18 -21.37 -21.20
N LEU A 83 -3.87 -22.14 -20.35
CA LEU A 83 -3.47 -22.39 -18.96
C LEU A 83 -2.12 -23.13 -18.85
N ALA A 84 -1.61 -23.72 -19.93
CA ALA A 84 -0.26 -24.27 -19.99
C ALA A 84 0.83 -23.18 -20.14
N SER A 85 0.45 -21.98 -20.57
CA SER A 85 1.30 -20.79 -20.72
C SER A 85 1.37 -19.93 -19.45
N ALA A 86 1.01 -20.46 -18.28
CA ALA A 86 1.05 -19.74 -16.99
C ALA A 86 2.46 -19.26 -16.54
N ALA A 87 3.49 -19.50 -17.37
CA ALA A 87 4.84 -18.96 -17.22
C ALA A 87 5.17 -17.83 -18.23
N ALA A 88 4.26 -17.44 -19.11
CA ALA A 88 4.47 -16.29 -19.99
C ALA A 88 4.44 -15.00 -19.15
N PRO A 89 5.45 -14.11 -19.29
CA PRO A 89 5.43 -12.83 -18.60
C PRO A 89 4.15 -12.09 -18.99
N ARG A 90 3.49 -11.52 -17.97
CA ARG A 90 2.31 -10.67 -18.14
C ARG A 90 2.50 -9.75 -19.35
N PRO A 91 1.48 -9.56 -20.21
CA PRO A 91 1.54 -8.53 -21.24
C PRO A 91 1.78 -7.20 -20.52
N GLU A 92 2.98 -6.65 -20.70
CA GLU A 92 3.38 -5.42 -20.05
C GLU A 92 2.48 -4.31 -20.59
N LYS A 93 1.76 -3.63 -19.69
CA LYS A 93 0.94 -2.49 -20.09
C LYS A 93 1.82 -1.49 -20.87
N PRO A 94 1.38 -1.00 -22.04
CA PRO A 94 2.14 -0.03 -22.80
C PRO A 94 2.50 1.17 -21.93
N LEU A 95 3.74 1.68 -22.06
CA LEU A 95 4.19 2.86 -21.30
C LEU A 95 3.25 4.05 -21.51
N ALA A 96 2.68 4.20 -22.70
CA ALA A 96 1.66 5.21 -23.00
C ALA A 96 0.43 5.14 -22.08
N GLU A 97 -0.12 3.94 -21.80
CA GLU A 97 -1.29 3.79 -20.93
C GLU A 97 -0.94 4.13 -19.46
N ILE A 98 0.22 3.69 -19.00
CA ILE A 98 0.73 3.98 -17.66
C ILE A 98 0.95 5.50 -17.51
N GLY A 99 1.60 6.12 -18.50
CA GLY A 99 1.89 7.54 -18.53
C GLY A 99 0.63 8.39 -18.53
N ALA A 100 -0.34 8.05 -19.37
CA ALA A 100 -1.64 8.74 -19.42
C ALA A 100 -2.37 8.66 -18.08
N LYS A 101 -2.34 7.51 -17.40
CA LYS A 101 -2.95 7.34 -16.09
C LYS A 101 -2.28 8.22 -15.03
N ILE A 102 -0.95 8.23 -15.00
CA ILE A 102 -0.18 9.05 -14.06
C ILE A 102 -0.42 10.54 -14.32
N TYR A 103 -0.39 10.95 -15.59
CA TYR A 103 -0.64 12.34 -15.97
C TYR A 103 -1.99 12.85 -15.46
N ARG A 104 -3.06 12.07 -15.70
CA ARG A 104 -4.41 12.39 -15.21
C ARG A 104 -4.53 12.40 -13.69
N ALA A 105 -3.71 11.62 -12.99
CA ALA A 105 -3.78 11.56 -11.53
C ALA A 105 -2.95 12.66 -10.84
N GLN A 106 -1.79 13.01 -11.42
CA GLN A 106 -0.76 13.77 -10.70
C GLN A 106 -0.36 15.09 -11.39
N CYS A 107 -0.48 15.18 -12.71
CA CYS A 107 0.06 16.31 -13.48
C CYS A 107 -1.04 17.27 -13.95
N ILE A 108 -2.25 16.75 -14.20
CA ILE A 108 -3.38 17.48 -14.80
C ILE A 108 -3.82 18.69 -13.98
N ALA A 109 -3.65 18.67 -12.65
CA ALA A 109 -4.10 19.74 -11.77
C ALA A 109 -3.41 21.08 -12.09
N CYS A 110 -2.15 21.02 -12.54
CA CYS A 110 -1.36 22.20 -12.87
C CYS A 110 -1.22 22.38 -14.40
N HIS A 111 -0.89 21.31 -15.12
CA HIS A 111 -0.62 21.38 -16.57
C HIS A 111 -1.87 21.23 -17.45
N GLN A 112 -3.04 21.00 -16.85
CA GLN A 112 -4.34 20.86 -17.51
C GLN A 112 -4.44 19.64 -18.44
N ALA A 113 -5.66 19.27 -18.84
CA ALA A 113 -5.89 18.15 -19.74
C ALA A 113 -5.24 18.36 -21.13
N SER A 114 -5.20 19.62 -21.58
CA SER A 114 -4.62 20.02 -22.85
C SER A 114 -3.10 20.20 -22.81
N GLY A 115 -2.44 20.05 -21.65
CA GLY A 115 -1.00 20.30 -21.52
C GLY A 115 -0.59 21.77 -21.66
N LEU A 116 -1.53 22.70 -21.88
CA LEU A 116 -1.23 24.13 -22.06
C LEU A 116 -0.91 24.85 -20.75
N GLY A 117 -1.15 24.21 -19.60
CA GLY A 117 -1.01 24.84 -18.30
C GLY A 117 -1.94 26.03 -18.13
N ALA A 118 -1.50 27.01 -17.34
CA ALA A 118 -2.22 28.24 -17.07
C ALA A 118 -1.27 29.43 -17.30
N PRO A 119 -1.54 30.31 -18.28
CA PRO A 119 -0.67 31.46 -18.57
C PRO A 119 -0.33 32.26 -17.31
N GLY A 120 0.96 32.52 -17.09
CA GLY A 120 1.47 33.25 -15.92
C GLY A 120 1.58 32.44 -14.62
N ALA A 121 1.01 31.24 -14.52
CA ALA A 121 1.06 30.39 -13.33
C ALA A 121 1.75 29.04 -13.58
N PHE A 122 1.31 28.28 -14.58
CA PHE A 122 1.84 26.96 -14.91
C PHE A 122 2.28 26.90 -16.38
N PRO A 123 3.52 26.48 -16.66
CA PRO A 123 4.04 26.47 -18.02
C PRO A 123 3.35 25.41 -18.90
N PRO A 124 3.25 25.65 -20.21
CA PRO A 124 2.80 24.65 -21.17
C PRO A 124 3.85 23.54 -21.32
N LEU A 125 3.36 22.32 -21.48
CA LEU A 125 4.11 21.14 -21.90
C LEU A 125 4.04 20.96 -23.43
N VAL A 126 2.98 21.48 -24.05
CA VAL A 126 2.80 21.48 -25.51
C VAL A 126 3.86 22.36 -26.16
N ALA A 127 4.53 21.80 -27.16
CA ALA A 127 5.56 22.49 -27.93
C ALA A 127 6.63 23.19 -27.06
N SER A 128 6.96 22.60 -25.92
CA SER A 128 7.91 23.17 -24.98
C SER A 128 9.32 22.67 -25.27
N GLN A 129 10.26 23.60 -25.44
CA GLN A 129 11.70 23.33 -25.55
C GLN A 129 12.27 22.53 -24.35
N TRP A 130 11.64 22.64 -23.18
CA TRP A 130 12.01 21.85 -22.00
C TRP A 130 11.57 20.39 -22.12
N VAL A 131 10.45 20.14 -22.82
CA VAL A 131 9.91 18.79 -23.03
C VAL A 131 10.60 18.10 -24.19
N LEU A 132 10.82 18.78 -25.31
CA LEU A 132 11.39 18.16 -26.52
C LEU A 132 12.91 18.07 -26.55
N GLY A 133 13.59 18.87 -25.72
CA GLY A 133 15.03 18.82 -25.63
C GLY A 133 15.55 17.61 -24.84
N SER A 134 16.63 17.83 -24.12
CA SER A 134 17.31 16.85 -23.27
C SER A 134 16.34 16.07 -22.37
N GLU A 135 16.34 14.75 -22.57
CA GLU A 135 15.62 13.78 -21.73
C GLU A 135 16.03 13.91 -20.26
N GLU A 136 17.34 14.02 -20.01
CA GLU A 136 17.89 14.09 -18.66
C GLU A 136 17.47 15.37 -17.92
N ARG A 137 17.48 16.51 -18.61
CA ARG A 137 16.97 17.78 -18.06
C ARG A 137 15.51 17.64 -17.63
N LEU A 138 14.69 17.06 -18.49
CA LEU A 138 13.26 16.84 -18.20
C LEU A 138 13.08 15.84 -17.03
N ALA A 139 13.87 14.76 -17.00
CA ALA A 139 13.82 13.76 -15.95
C ALA A 139 14.18 14.35 -14.58
N ARG A 140 15.25 15.16 -14.50
CA ARG A 140 15.68 15.83 -13.27
C ARG A 140 14.61 16.78 -12.73
N ILE A 141 13.92 17.52 -13.60
CA ILE A 141 12.77 18.36 -13.22
C ILE A 141 11.68 17.52 -12.57
N LEU A 142 11.33 16.36 -13.13
CA LEU A 142 10.28 15.52 -12.55
C LEU A 142 10.74 14.83 -11.26
N ILE A 143 11.96 14.29 -11.23
CA ILE A 143 12.50 13.53 -10.10
C ILE A 143 12.64 14.44 -8.87
N ASN A 144 13.27 15.62 -9.01
CA ASN A 144 13.59 16.48 -7.86
C ASN A 144 12.76 17.76 -7.78
N GLY A 145 11.92 18.05 -8.77
CA GLY A 145 11.17 19.29 -8.84
C GLY A 145 11.97 20.46 -9.41
N LEU A 146 11.27 21.55 -9.69
CA LEU A 146 11.81 22.79 -10.28
C LEU A 146 11.24 23.99 -9.54
N LYS A 147 12.12 24.93 -9.16
CA LYS A 147 11.73 26.19 -8.52
C LYS A 147 12.33 27.41 -9.22
N GLY A 148 11.63 28.53 -9.09
CA GLY A 148 12.11 29.83 -9.55
C GLY A 148 11.70 30.16 -10.99
N PRO A 149 12.31 31.21 -11.58
CA PRO A 149 11.94 31.69 -12.90
C PRO A 149 12.40 30.72 -14.00
N VAL A 150 11.48 30.35 -14.89
CA VAL A 150 11.73 29.52 -16.08
C VAL A 150 11.11 30.17 -17.32
N LEU A 151 11.86 30.22 -18.41
CA LEU A 151 11.39 30.75 -19.70
C LEU A 151 10.86 29.60 -20.57
N VAL A 152 9.56 29.63 -20.87
CA VAL A 152 8.90 28.65 -21.73
C VAL A 152 8.13 29.38 -22.82
N ASN A 153 8.46 29.12 -24.09
CA ASN A 153 7.80 29.70 -25.27
C ASN A 153 7.67 31.23 -25.21
N GLY A 154 8.71 31.92 -24.72
CA GLY A 154 8.76 33.38 -24.64
C GLY A 154 8.07 33.99 -23.41
N MET A 155 7.45 33.18 -22.54
CA MET A 155 6.88 33.65 -21.28
C MET A 155 7.66 33.14 -20.07
N THR A 156 7.84 34.01 -19.08
CA THR A 156 8.51 33.67 -17.82
C THR A 156 7.48 33.20 -16.79
N TYR A 157 7.74 32.04 -16.19
CA TYR A 157 6.95 31.46 -15.11
C TYR A 157 7.81 31.41 -13.85
N ASN A 158 7.28 31.86 -12.72
CA ASN A 158 7.99 31.79 -11.44
C ASN A 158 7.18 30.95 -10.46
N GLY A 159 7.31 29.63 -10.60
CA GLY A 159 6.53 28.66 -9.85
C GLY A 159 7.38 27.72 -9.02
N ASN A 160 6.70 26.80 -8.34
CA ASN A 160 7.33 25.71 -7.62
C ASN A 160 6.67 24.38 -8.00
N MET A 161 7.36 23.56 -8.78
CA MET A 161 6.96 22.20 -9.12
C MET A 161 7.57 21.23 -8.10
N PRO A 162 6.76 20.50 -7.31
CA PRO A 162 7.27 19.57 -6.32
C PRO A 162 8.04 18.41 -6.96
N ALA A 163 8.85 17.71 -6.16
CA ALA A 163 9.51 16.48 -6.58
C ALA A 163 8.47 15.34 -6.73
N PHE A 164 8.66 14.50 -7.74
CA PHE A 164 7.85 13.29 -7.96
C PHE A 164 8.67 12.00 -7.80
N GLY A 165 9.99 12.13 -7.71
CA GLY A 165 10.92 11.03 -7.42
C GLY A 165 10.94 10.62 -5.95
N PRO A 166 12.04 10.02 -5.47
CA PRO A 166 12.13 9.42 -4.13
C PRO A 166 11.75 10.34 -2.97
N GLU A 167 12.21 11.60 -3.01
CA GLU A 167 11.95 12.62 -1.97
C GLU A 167 10.55 13.26 -2.04
N GLY A 168 9.75 12.87 -3.04
CA GLY A 168 8.42 13.42 -3.29
C GLY A 168 7.34 12.34 -3.28
N LEU A 169 6.67 12.16 -4.41
CA LEU A 169 5.63 11.14 -4.57
C LEU A 169 6.15 9.70 -4.74
N ASN A 170 7.48 9.51 -4.69
CA ASN A 170 8.14 8.21 -4.77
C ASN A 170 7.73 7.38 -6.00
N LEU A 171 7.58 8.05 -7.15
CA LEU A 171 7.34 7.38 -8.42
C LEU A 171 8.56 6.51 -8.77
N LYS A 172 8.28 5.29 -9.24
CA LYS A 172 9.31 4.33 -9.67
C LYS A 172 9.88 4.70 -11.05
N PRO A 173 11.10 4.27 -11.40
CA PRO A 173 11.72 4.58 -12.70
C PRO A 173 10.79 4.36 -13.90
N LYS A 174 10.09 3.23 -13.93
CA LYS A 174 9.12 2.89 -14.98
C LYS A 174 7.94 3.86 -15.05
N GLN A 175 7.45 4.34 -13.91
CA GLN A 175 6.35 5.30 -13.85
C GLN A 175 6.78 6.68 -14.34
N ILE A 176 8.00 7.09 -14.00
CA ILE A 176 8.62 8.33 -14.46
C ILE A 176 8.84 8.27 -15.97
N ALA A 177 9.48 7.21 -16.47
CA ALA A 177 9.68 7.00 -17.91
C ALA A 177 8.35 7.03 -18.69
N ALA A 178 7.33 6.35 -18.17
CA ALA A 178 6.01 6.31 -18.78
C ALA A 178 5.36 7.70 -18.90
N VAL A 179 5.34 8.49 -17.82
CA VAL A 179 4.69 9.81 -17.85
C VAL A 179 5.48 10.82 -18.71
N LEU A 180 6.81 10.75 -18.69
CA LEU A 180 7.64 11.61 -19.53
C LEU A 180 7.48 11.27 -21.01
N SER A 181 7.42 9.98 -21.34
CA SER A 181 7.15 9.50 -22.71
C SER A 181 5.79 9.96 -23.21
N TYR A 182 4.75 9.82 -22.38
CA TYR A 182 3.42 10.33 -22.68
C TYR A 182 3.46 11.84 -22.97
N ILE A 183 4.07 12.65 -22.11
CA ILE A 183 4.19 14.11 -22.31
C ILE A 183 4.95 14.45 -23.61
N ARG A 184 5.97 13.66 -23.97
CA ARG A 184 6.80 13.86 -25.17
C ARG A 184 6.15 13.43 -26.49
N GLN A 185 5.05 12.67 -26.43
CA GLN A 185 4.35 12.14 -27.61
C GLN A 185 2.93 12.70 -27.77
N GLU A 186 2.42 13.40 -26.76
CA GLU A 186 1.07 13.96 -26.75
C GLU A 186 1.03 15.40 -27.26
N TRP A 187 -0.17 15.85 -27.64
CA TRP A 187 -0.45 17.21 -28.12
C TRP A 187 0.40 17.63 -29.33
N GLY A 188 0.76 16.67 -30.18
CA GLY A 188 1.59 16.91 -31.37
C GLY A 188 3.08 17.07 -31.06
N ASN A 189 3.51 16.77 -29.83
CA ASN A 189 4.92 16.59 -29.53
C ASN A 189 5.43 15.33 -30.25
N ASP A 190 6.58 15.44 -30.91
CA ASP A 190 7.25 14.32 -31.59
C ASP A 190 8.66 14.18 -31.04
N ALA A 191 8.77 13.47 -29.92
CA ALA A 191 10.04 13.16 -29.29
C ALA A 191 10.13 11.68 -28.91
N PRO A 192 11.36 11.12 -28.89
CA PRO A 192 11.56 9.71 -28.54
C PRO A 192 11.00 9.35 -27.17
N GLU A 193 10.59 8.09 -27.06
CA GLU A 193 10.26 7.44 -25.79
C GLU A 193 11.44 7.49 -24.82
N VAL A 194 11.14 7.73 -23.54
CA VAL A 194 12.12 7.85 -22.45
C VAL A 194 12.47 6.47 -21.92
N SER A 195 13.76 6.18 -21.79
CA SER A 195 14.23 4.86 -21.34
C SER A 195 13.98 4.65 -19.84
N VAL A 196 13.40 3.49 -19.49
CA VAL A 196 13.22 3.06 -18.09
C VAL A 196 14.57 2.87 -17.39
N GLU A 197 15.58 2.39 -18.13
CA GLU A 197 16.94 2.17 -17.61
C GLU A 197 17.60 3.52 -17.27
N ALA A 198 17.47 4.51 -18.15
CA ALA A 198 18.00 5.86 -17.91
C ALA A 198 17.37 6.49 -16.65
N MET A 199 16.05 6.31 -16.45
CA MET A 199 15.39 6.82 -15.25
C MET A 199 15.90 6.14 -13.97
N GLY A 200 16.28 4.86 -14.04
CA GLY A 200 16.93 4.16 -12.94
C GLY A 200 18.25 4.83 -12.58
N ALA A 201 19.12 5.02 -13.57
CA ALA A 201 20.41 5.69 -13.40
C ALA A 201 20.26 7.10 -12.82
N TYR A 202 19.33 7.91 -13.34
CA TYR A 202 19.12 9.27 -12.84
C TYR A 202 18.58 9.31 -11.40
N ILE A 203 17.77 8.33 -11.00
CA ILE A 203 17.32 8.20 -9.61
C ILE A 203 18.48 7.80 -8.70
N ASP A 204 19.38 6.91 -9.15
CA ASP A 204 20.54 6.51 -8.37
C ASP A 204 21.52 7.68 -8.19
N ASP A 205 21.72 8.50 -9.22
CA ASP A 205 22.64 9.63 -9.20
C ASP A 205 22.08 10.87 -8.47
N TYR A 206 20.81 11.20 -8.71
CA TYR A 206 20.21 12.47 -8.29
C TYR A 206 18.97 12.31 -7.39
N GLY A 207 18.48 11.08 -7.15
CA GLY A 207 17.24 10.85 -6.42
C GLY A 207 17.27 11.34 -4.97
N ALA A 208 18.44 11.32 -4.32
CA ALA A 208 18.63 11.80 -2.94
C ALA A 208 18.88 13.33 -2.84
N ARG A 209 18.81 14.05 -3.97
CA ARG A 209 19.00 15.50 -3.97
C ARG A 209 17.84 16.18 -3.25
N GLY A 210 18.14 16.83 -2.13
CA GLY A 210 17.17 17.58 -1.33
C GLY A 210 16.65 18.87 -1.98
N PRO A 211 17.50 19.80 -2.47
CA PRO A 211 17.00 21.03 -3.07
C PRO A 211 16.49 20.81 -4.51
N GLN A 212 15.30 21.34 -4.79
CA GLN A 212 14.75 21.42 -6.15
C GLN A 212 15.71 22.17 -7.08
N TRP A 213 15.71 21.78 -8.36
CA TRP A 213 16.50 22.44 -9.39
C TRP A 213 16.04 23.86 -9.65
N THR A 214 16.95 24.71 -10.13
CA THR A 214 16.59 25.98 -10.77
C THR A 214 16.79 25.85 -12.29
N ALA A 215 16.09 26.68 -13.05
CA ALA A 215 16.27 26.70 -14.51
C ALA A 215 17.72 27.06 -14.89
N GLU A 216 18.35 27.99 -14.16
CA GLU A 216 19.74 28.39 -14.40
C GLU A 216 20.73 27.25 -14.19
N GLU A 217 20.59 26.49 -13.11
CA GLU A 217 21.45 25.35 -12.79
C GLU A 217 21.33 24.25 -13.87
N LEU A 218 20.10 23.92 -14.25
CA LEU A 218 19.86 22.93 -15.30
C LEU A 218 20.41 23.37 -16.65
N LEU A 219 20.33 24.66 -16.99
CA LEU A 219 20.85 25.19 -18.25
C LEU A 219 22.38 25.29 -18.28
N ALA A 220 23.02 25.41 -17.11
CA ALA A 220 24.48 25.39 -17.00
C ALA A 220 25.05 23.99 -17.32
N GLU A 221 24.38 22.94 -16.85
CA GLU A 221 24.78 21.54 -17.15
C GLU A 221 24.22 21.05 -18.51
N PHE A 222 22.97 21.39 -18.82
CA PHE A 222 22.24 20.96 -20.00
C PHE A 222 21.67 22.18 -20.76
N PRO A 223 22.48 22.84 -21.61
CA PRO A 223 22.03 23.99 -22.38
C PRO A 223 20.86 23.62 -23.31
N MET A 224 20.02 24.60 -23.66
CA MET A 224 18.92 24.37 -24.60
C MET A 224 19.46 23.97 -25.97
N GLU A 225 18.90 22.91 -26.55
CA GLU A 225 19.19 22.59 -27.94
C GLU A 225 18.69 23.70 -28.87
N PRO A 226 19.37 23.95 -30.01
CA PRO A 226 18.86 24.84 -31.04
C PRO A 226 17.49 24.32 -31.49
N THR A 227 16.48 25.21 -31.47
CA THR A 227 15.06 24.89 -31.68
C THR A 227 14.85 23.93 -32.86
N VAL A 228 14.35 22.72 -32.58
CA VAL A 228 13.72 21.88 -33.61
C VAL A 228 12.49 22.64 -34.09
N LYS A 229 12.41 22.94 -35.39
CA LYS A 229 11.27 23.68 -35.96
C LYS A 229 9.99 22.89 -35.74
N PHE A 230 9.02 23.52 -35.09
CA PHE A 230 7.66 23.00 -34.97
C PHE A 230 6.90 23.26 -36.27
N ASP A 231 6.73 22.23 -37.09
CA ASP A 231 5.94 22.30 -38.33
C ASP A 231 4.47 21.89 -38.14
N ALA A 232 4.03 21.62 -36.90
CA ALA A 232 2.66 21.18 -36.61
C ALA A 232 1.73 22.35 -36.23
N PRO A 233 0.55 22.50 -36.86
CA PRO A 233 -0.44 23.47 -36.44
C PRO A 233 -1.05 23.07 -35.10
N ILE A 234 -1.02 23.99 -34.13
CA ILE A 234 -1.76 23.86 -32.86
C ILE A 234 -3.25 23.83 -33.21
N GLN A 235 -3.90 22.68 -33.03
CA GLN A 235 -5.35 22.51 -33.16
C GLN A 235 -6.05 22.68 -31.81
#